data_AF-A0A351Z230-F1
#
_entry.id   AF-A0A351Z230-F1
#
_cell.length_a   1.000
_cell.length_b   1.000
_cell.length_c   1.000
_cell.angle_alpha   90.00
_cell.angle_beta   90.00
_cell.angle_gamma   90.00
#
_symmetry.space_group_name_H-M   'P 1'
#
loop_
_entity.id
_entity.type
_entity.pdbx_description
1 polymer ?
#
loop_
_entity_poly.entity_id
_entity_poly.type
_entity_poly.pdbx_seq_one_letter_code
_entity_poly.pdbx_strand_id
1 'polypeptide(L)'
;MICAFLNNMTFDGFNPYRIFRGGLDWEVPDPNNPWAFIGYWGDHQVIYLQKLLERQNELDKDFLNKALATKLFSSAAVPYRIKDFASILKNPRDTIAFDREASNALIKAAKERGGDAKLVASKDGSIALVTLTQKLLQIVISKAANLVPGGGIWLNTQRPEWNDANNALAGWGLSVVTSCYLNRYLTFLQTLFAQSQDKSFTVTEETALAFKALTEHFAEYENYTGSLSAGQLYDFVCKSGLIFEKERNSLYNNGFGKDASLTKDEILRGITLIKAAVVYTVRLNKRSDGLYHSYNVLVPGENSFGIKYLQEMLEGQVAVLSSHLLGGKECVDLLKALRSSRIYEQRQNSYMLYPNKELPKFEEKNNVPASDVQNLKEFLDRSKGIVIGSDQNGCFHFNSSFLNARVMQEFIQNLPDGMKPSAEEEKELLSLYEKTFNHSSFTGRSGTFYAYEGLGSIYWHMVSKLLLAVQENVDAAFASADSQMAKELASIYYDVRSGLGFNKTPQLYGAFPQDPYSHTPSMQGAKQPGMTGQVKEEVITRSGELGVRVEHSCLAFKPILLRKSEFKEGLSLEFTVCGTMVKYILSGQDKIEVETDVGKVERTSTSLTPQESQSVFARDGRIKGIKVFTTLKESLV
;
A
#
# COMPACT_ATOMS: atom_id res chain seq x y z
N MET A 1 7.09 -12.63 -14.27
CA MET A 1 7.06 -11.75 -13.08
C MET A 1 6.14 -12.30 -11.99
N ILE A 2 4.88 -12.65 -12.30
CA ILE A 2 3.94 -13.25 -11.33
C ILE A 2 4.55 -14.45 -10.59
N CYS A 3 5.12 -15.42 -11.31
CA CYS A 3 5.75 -16.57 -10.66
C CYS A 3 6.90 -16.17 -9.74
N ALA A 4 7.72 -15.19 -10.12
CA ALA A 4 8.78 -14.68 -9.26
C ALA A 4 8.23 -14.01 -8.00
N PHE A 5 7.15 -13.25 -8.10
CA PHE A 5 6.48 -12.66 -6.94
C PHE A 5 5.94 -13.76 -6.01
N LEU A 6 5.13 -14.66 -6.55
CA LEU A 6 4.43 -15.68 -5.77
C LEU A 6 5.39 -16.72 -5.18
N ASN A 7 6.39 -17.19 -5.91
CA ASN A 7 7.34 -18.19 -5.42
C ASN A 7 8.19 -17.68 -4.24
N ASN A 8 8.37 -16.35 -4.16
CA ASN A 8 9.07 -15.71 -3.05
C ASN A 8 8.14 -15.25 -1.92
N MET A 9 6.82 -15.42 -2.07
CA MET A 9 5.88 -15.20 -0.97
C MET A 9 6.02 -16.31 0.06
N THR A 10 6.04 -15.96 1.34
CA THR A 10 6.07 -16.90 2.47
C THR A 10 4.74 -17.63 2.61
N PHE A 11 4.71 -18.77 3.31
CA PHE A 11 3.46 -19.53 3.51
C PHE A 11 2.44 -18.80 4.38
N ASP A 12 2.84 -17.78 5.14
CA ASP A 12 1.98 -16.96 6.00
C ASP A 12 1.52 -15.65 5.29
N GLY A 13 1.82 -15.50 3.99
CA GLY A 13 1.26 -14.46 3.14
C GLY A 13 2.01 -13.13 3.17
N PHE A 14 3.33 -13.17 3.37
CA PHE A 14 4.26 -12.04 3.30
C PHE A 14 5.40 -12.33 2.32
N ASN A 15 6.50 -11.58 2.38
CA ASN A 15 7.65 -11.76 1.49
C ASN A 15 8.96 -11.27 2.13
N PRO A 16 10.12 -11.79 1.67
CA PRO A 16 11.42 -11.22 1.99
C PRO A 16 11.56 -9.79 1.46
N TYR A 17 12.46 -9.00 2.06
CA TYR A 17 12.71 -7.62 1.64
C TYR A 17 13.39 -7.53 0.25
N ARG A 18 14.10 -8.59 -0.17
CA ARG A 18 14.86 -8.58 -1.43
C ARG A 18 14.78 -9.89 -2.18
N ILE A 19 14.61 -9.78 -3.50
CA ILE A 19 14.74 -10.86 -4.47
C ILE A 19 15.81 -10.50 -5.51
N PHE A 20 16.49 -11.51 -6.05
CA PHE A 20 17.49 -11.36 -7.10
C PHE A 20 17.56 -12.64 -7.94
N ARG A 21 18.32 -12.64 -9.04
CA ARG A 21 18.35 -13.76 -10.00
C ARG A 21 18.73 -15.11 -9.35
N GLY A 22 19.53 -15.09 -8.29
CA GLY A 22 19.98 -16.27 -7.55
C GLY A 22 19.11 -16.69 -6.37
N GLY A 23 18.00 -16.00 -6.09
CA GLY A 23 17.07 -16.34 -5.01
C GLY A 23 16.56 -15.12 -4.24
N LEU A 24 16.56 -15.22 -2.92
CA LEU A 24 16.01 -14.22 -2.00
C LEU A 24 16.93 -14.01 -0.79
N ASP A 25 16.80 -12.84 -0.16
CA ASP A 25 17.43 -12.51 1.11
C ASP A 25 16.42 -11.92 2.09
N TRP A 26 16.61 -12.23 3.36
CA TRP A 26 15.88 -11.64 4.48
C TRP A 26 16.84 -10.80 5.33
N GLU A 27 16.31 -9.81 6.04
CA GLU A 27 17.08 -9.06 7.01
C GLU A 27 17.41 -9.95 8.21
N VAL A 28 18.59 -9.76 8.80
CA VAL A 28 19.05 -10.50 9.98
C VAL A 28 19.30 -9.48 11.08
N PRO A 29 18.81 -9.70 12.32
CA PRO A 29 19.09 -8.79 13.43
C PRO A 29 20.61 -8.73 13.70
N ASP A 30 21.13 -7.51 13.81
CA ASP A 30 22.51 -7.23 14.18
C ASP A 30 22.63 -7.08 15.71
N PRO A 31 23.34 -7.98 16.41
CA PRO A 31 23.52 -7.90 17.87
C PRO A 31 24.14 -6.59 18.36
N ASN A 32 24.90 -5.90 17.50
CA ASN A 32 25.56 -4.63 17.83
C ASN A 32 24.69 -3.41 17.48
N ASN A 33 23.54 -3.61 16.84
CA ASN A 33 22.62 -2.55 16.46
C ASN A 33 21.20 -2.89 16.92
N PRO A 34 20.76 -2.40 18.09
CA PRO A 34 19.42 -2.67 18.62
C PRO A 34 18.29 -2.09 17.75
N TRP A 35 18.62 -1.28 16.74
CA TRP A 35 17.67 -0.71 15.77
C TRP A 35 17.61 -1.49 14.45
N ALA A 36 18.42 -2.54 14.29
CA ALA A 36 18.36 -3.47 13.16
C ALA A 36 17.21 -4.46 13.35
N PHE A 37 15.98 -3.97 13.24
CA PHE A 37 14.79 -4.80 13.34
C PHE A 37 14.64 -5.68 12.10
N ILE A 38 13.72 -6.64 12.16
CA ILE A 38 13.22 -7.41 11.02
C ILE A 38 11.71 -7.19 10.90
N GLY A 39 11.10 -7.58 9.80
CA GLY A 39 9.64 -7.63 9.71
C GLY A 39 9.12 -7.72 8.28
N TYR A 40 7.82 -7.48 8.12
CA TYR A 40 7.14 -7.51 6.83
C TYR A 40 6.38 -6.21 6.59
N TRP A 41 6.62 -5.56 5.46
CA TRP A 41 5.91 -4.34 5.07
C TRP A 41 4.48 -4.67 4.65
N GLY A 42 3.52 -3.88 5.14
CA GLY A 42 2.09 -4.17 4.97
C GLY A 42 1.58 -4.09 3.53
N ASP A 43 2.19 -3.22 2.71
CA ASP A 43 1.76 -2.92 1.34
C ASP A 43 2.35 -3.86 0.28
N HIS A 44 3.44 -4.58 0.60
CA HIS A 44 4.22 -5.36 -0.38
C HIS A 44 3.43 -6.43 -1.14
N GLN A 45 2.28 -6.87 -0.61
CA GLN A 45 1.54 -8.00 -1.17
C GLN A 45 0.45 -7.58 -2.16
N VAL A 46 -0.52 -6.79 -1.71
CA VAL A 46 -1.82 -6.67 -2.37
C VAL A 46 -1.70 -5.91 -3.70
N ILE A 47 -1.32 -4.63 -3.67
CA ILE A 47 -1.43 -3.78 -4.85
C ILE A 47 -0.41 -4.15 -5.94
N TYR A 48 0.81 -4.54 -5.56
CA TYR A 48 1.85 -4.87 -6.52
C TYR A 48 1.52 -6.17 -7.28
N LEU A 49 1.06 -7.22 -6.58
CA LEU A 49 0.57 -8.42 -7.23
C LEU A 49 -0.67 -8.14 -8.06
N GLN A 50 -1.62 -7.35 -7.55
CA GLN A 50 -2.86 -7.02 -8.24
C GLN A 50 -2.59 -6.40 -9.63
N LYS A 51 -1.66 -5.44 -9.74
CA LYS A 51 -1.31 -4.85 -11.06
C LYS A 51 -0.73 -5.88 -12.03
N LEU A 52 0.03 -6.86 -11.54
CA LEU A 52 0.56 -7.94 -12.37
C LEU A 52 -0.56 -8.90 -12.81
N LEU A 53 -1.47 -9.26 -11.91
CA LEU A 53 -2.61 -10.14 -12.20
C LEU A 53 -3.57 -9.53 -13.22
N GLU A 54 -3.90 -8.24 -13.07
CA GLU A 54 -4.73 -7.51 -14.04
C GLU A 54 -4.08 -7.53 -15.43
N ARG A 55 -2.79 -7.20 -15.50
CA ARG A 55 -2.08 -7.23 -16.79
C ARG A 55 -1.99 -8.62 -17.40
N GLN A 56 -1.74 -9.64 -16.59
CA GLN A 56 -1.73 -11.01 -17.08
C GLN A 56 -3.12 -11.43 -17.58
N ASN A 57 -4.19 -11.04 -16.89
CA ASN A 57 -5.55 -11.36 -17.29
C ASN A 57 -5.93 -10.72 -18.64
N GLU A 58 -5.46 -9.49 -18.91
CA GLU A 58 -5.65 -8.82 -20.19
C GLU A 58 -4.86 -9.48 -21.34
N LEU A 59 -3.64 -9.94 -21.06
CA LEU A 59 -2.74 -10.55 -22.05
C LEU A 59 -3.11 -12.01 -22.33
N ASP A 60 -3.17 -12.83 -21.29
CA ASP A 60 -3.40 -14.28 -21.33
C ASP A 60 -4.09 -14.74 -20.05
N LYS A 61 -5.43 -14.71 -20.11
CA LYS A 61 -6.33 -15.21 -19.06
C LYS A 61 -6.24 -16.73 -18.85
N ASP A 62 -5.88 -17.48 -19.89
CA ASP A 62 -5.89 -18.94 -19.85
C ASP A 62 -4.76 -19.46 -18.95
N PHE A 63 -3.62 -18.76 -18.92
CA PHE A 63 -2.57 -19.00 -17.94
C PHE A 63 -3.09 -18.94 -16.49
N LEU A 64 -3.82 -17.88 -16.13
CA LEU A 64 -4.34 -17.72 -14.76
C LEU A 64 -5.33 -18.84 -14.42
N ASN A 65 -6.28 -19.11 -15.31
CA ASN A 65 -7.27 -20.17 -15.12
C ASN A 65 -6.61 -21.53 -14.90
N LYS A 66 -5.63 -21.90 -15.72
CA LYS A 66 -4.88 -23.16 -15.54
C LYS A 66 -4.08 -23.19 -14.23
N ALA A 67 -3.47 -22.06 -13.86
CA ALA A 67 -2.66 -21.96 -12.66
C ALA A 67 -3.48 -22.07 -11.36
N LEU A 68 -4.79 -21.78 -11.38
CA LEU A 68 -5.69 -21.95 -10.23
C LEU A 68 -5.72 -23.37 -9.68
N ALA A 69 -5.62 -24.38 -10.55
CA ALA A 69 -5.68 -25.79 -10.18
C ALA A 69 -4.31 -26.50 -10.21
N THR A 70 -3.30 -25.92 -10.88
CA THR A 70 -2.00 -26.57 -11.06
C THR A 70 -1.02 -26.20 -9.95
N LYS A 71 -0.39 -27.20 -9.30
CA LYS A 71 0.68 -26.99 -8.32
C LYS A 71 1.97 -26.54 -9.01
N LEU A 72 2.14 -25.23 -9.13
CA LEU A 72 3.26 -24.58 -9.84
C LEU A 72 4.09 -23.66 -8.95
N PHE A 73 3.58 -23.30 -7.77
CA PHE A 73 4.14 -22.22 -6.97
C PHE A 73 4.81 -22.74 -5.72
N SER A 74 6.03 -22.29 -5.44
CA SER A 74 6.72 -22.55 -4.18
C SER A 74 6.41 -21.46 -3.13
N SER A 75 6.99 -21.57 -1.94
CA SER A 75 6.95 -20.50 -0.93
C SER A 75 8.32 -20.30 -0.30
N ALA A 76 8.64 -19.05 0.04
CA ALA A 76 9.90 -18.71 0.72
C ALA A 76 9.88 -19.18 2.18
N ALA A 77 10.96 -19.83 2.61
CA ALA A 77 11.16 -20.23 4.00
C ALA A 77 11.88 -19.12 4.78
N VAL A 78 11.28 -17.92 4.86
CA VAL A 78 11.86 -16.82 5.64
C VAL A 78 11.84 -17.21 7.14
N PRO A 79 12.97 -17.13 7.88
CA PRO A 79 13.08 -17.60 9.26
C PRO A 79 12.53 -16.59 10.27
N TYR A 80 11.36 -16.03 9.96
CA TYR A 80 10.62 -15.13 10.85
C TYR A 80 9.46 -15.91 11.46
N ARG A 81 9.16 -15.64 12.73
CA ARG A 81 8.07 -16.26 13.47
C ARG A 81 7.20 -15.16 14.06
N ILE A 82 6.06 -14.91 13.43
CA ILE A 82 5.04 -14.04 14.01
C ILE A 82 4.55 -14.70 15.30
N LYS A 83 4.64 -13.99 16.43
CA LYS A 83 4.30 -14.47 17.77
C LYS A 83 2.82 -14.83 17.91
N ASP A 84 2.50 -15.44 19.04
CA ASP A 84 1.12 -15.66 19.47
C ASP A 84 0.37 -14.32 19.60
N PHE A 85 -0.94 -14.39 19.44
CA PHE A 85 -1.80 -13.22 19.37
C PHE A 85 -1.85 -12.45 20.70
N ALA A 86 -1.76 -13.13 21.84
CA ALA A 86 -1.71 -12.48 23.15
C ALA A 86 -0.44 -11.61 23.29
N SER A 87 0.70 -12.09 22.81
CA SER A 87 1.94 -11.31 22.73
C SER A 87 1.80 -10.10 21.80
N ILE A 88 1.14 -10.25 20.65
CA ILE A 88 0.88 -9.14 19.71
C ILE A 88 -0.02 -8.08 20.36
N LEU A 89 -1.10 -8.48 21.04
CA LEU A 89 -1.97 -7.55 21.77
C LEU A 89 -1.21 -6.79 22.85
N LYS A 90 -0.36 -7.50 23.61
CA LYS A 90 0.45 -6.91 24.68
C LYS A 90 1.44 -5.86 24.14
N ASN A 91 2.09 -6.15 23.03
CA ASN A 91 3.02 -5.21 22.41
C ASN A 91 3.08 -5.39 20.88
N PRO A 92 2.28 -4.64 20.10
CA PRO A 92 2.23 -4.81 18.65
C PRO A 92 3.47 -4.28 17.92
N ARG A 93 4.47 -3.76 18.66
CA ARG A 93 5.78 -3.36 18.11
C ARG A 93 6.84 -4.46 18.23
N ASP A 94 6.56 -5.54 18.95
CA ASP A 94 7.45 -6.68 19.16
C ASP A 94 6.70 -7.99 18.89
N THR A 95 6.46 -8.27 17.62
CA THR A 95 5.52 -9.27 17.13
C THR A 95 6.15 -10.38 16.29
N ILE A 96 7.43 -10.23 15.91
CA ILE A 96 8.12 -11.19 15.04
C ILE A 96 9.47 -11.54 15.66
N ALA A 97 9.63 -12.81 16.01
CA ALA A 97 10.89 -13.39 16.45
C ALA A 97 11.73 -13.87 15.25
N PHE A 98 13.04 -13.78 15.37
CA PHE A 98 13.99 -14.30 14.39
C PHE A 98 14.46 -15.70 14.77
N ASP A 99 14.14 -16.69 13.94
CA ASP A 99 14.58 -18.07 14.10
C ASP A 99 16.02 -18.24 13.58
N ARG A 100 16.99 -17.97 14.45
CA ARG A 100 18.41 -17.96 14.10
C ARG A 100 18.93 -19.33 13.68
N GLU A 101 18.42 -20.40 14.28
CA GLU A 101 18.80 -21.78 13.93
C GLU A 101 18.31 -22.13 12.52
N ALA A 102 17.03 -21.87 12.22
CA ALA A 102 16.50 -22.05 10.86
C ALA A 102 17.24 -21.18 9.84
N SER A 103 17.54 -19.92 10.16
CA SER A 103 18.31 -19.04 9.28
C SER A 103 19.68 -19.62 8.94
N ASN A 104 20.43 -20.09 9.95
CA ASN A 104 21.76 -20.67 9.75
C ASN A 104 21.69 -21.95 8.90
N ALA A 105 20.69 -22.81 9.17
CA ALA A 105 20.47 -24.02 8.40
C ALA A 105 20.17 -23.73 6.92
N LEU A 106 19.27 -22.77 6.64
CA LEU A 106 18.90 -22.39 5.28
C LEU A 106 20.06 -21.72 4.54
N ILE A 107 20.84 -20.86 5.20
CA ILE A 107 22.04 -20.24 4.60
C ILE A 107 23.09 -21.30 4.25
N LYS A 108 23.32 -22.27 5.15
CA LYS A 108 24.24 -23.39 4.88
C LYS A 108 23.74 -24.23 3.71
N ALA A 109 22.46 -24.63 3.72
CA ALA A 109 21.87 -25.42 2.66
C ALA A 109 21.89 -24.69 1.31
N ALA A 110 21.70 -23.36 1.29
CA ALA A 110 21.78 -22.56 0.08
C ALA A 110 23.19 -22.47 -0.53
N LYS A 111 24.24 -22.52 0.31
CA LYS A 111 25.62 -22.63 -0.16
C LYS A 111 25.92 -23.99 -0.79
N GLU A 112 25.30 -25.06 -0.28
CA GLU A 112 25.53 -26.44 -0.73
C GLU A 112 24.67 -26.83 -1.95
N ARG A 113 23.42 -26.37 -2.01
CA ARG A 113 22.40 -26.82 -2.99
C ARG A 113 21.77 -25.70 -3.83
N GLY A 114 22.20 -24.45 -3.65
CA GLY A 114 21.68 -23.29 -4.37
C GLY A 114 20.45 -22.63 -3.72
N GLY A 115 19.96 -21.55 -4.34
CA GLY A 115 18.94 -20.66 -3.78
C GLY A 115 17.61 -21.34 -3.40
N ASP A 116 17.23 -22.40 -4.10
CA ASP A 116 16.00 -23.17 -3.84
C ASP A 116 15.99 -23.84 -2.46
N ALA A 117 17.15 -24.01 -1.82
CA ALA A 117 17.20 -24.48 -0.44
C ALA A 117 16.58 -23.50 0.57
N LYS A 118 16.31 -22.24 0.16
CA LYS A 118 15.56 -21.23 0.94
C LYS A 118 14.05 -21.31 0.71
N LEU A 119 13.55 -22.33 0.01
CA LEU A 119 12.12 -22.57 -0.20
C LEU A 119 11.60 -23.60 0.80
N VAL A 120 10.30 -23.57 1.03
CA VAL A 120 9.60 -24.53 1.89
C VAL A 120 9.72 -25.93 1.30
N ALA A 121 10.23 -26.87 2.09
CA ALA A 121 10.40 -28.26 1.70
C ALA A 121 9.12 -29.08 1.95
N SER A 122 8.87 -30.04 1.07
CA SER A 122 7.94 -31.15 1.26
C SER A 122 8.51 -32.16 2.26
N LYS A 123 7.65 -33.08 2.75
CA LYS A 123 8.05 -34.15 3.67
C LYS A 123 9.11 -35.11 3.10
N ASP A 124 9.19 -35.24 1.77
CA ASP A 124 10.18 -36.05 1.05
C ASP A 124 11.48 -35.29 0.74
N GLY A 125 11.60 -34.03 1.16
CA GLY A 125 12.76 -33.17 0.92
C GLY A 125 12.76 -32.43 -0.42
N SER A 126 11.76 -32.66 -1.29
CA SER A 126 11.53 -31.85 -2.49
C SER A 126 10.99 -30.46 -2.16
N ILE A 127 10.84 -29.57 -3.14
CA ILE A 127 10.20 -28.26 -2.93
C ILE A 127 8.69 -28.47 -2.83
N ALA A 128 8.07 -27.93 -1.78
CA ALA A 128 6.63 -27.97 -1.64
C ALA A 128 5.95 -27.01 -2.63
N LEU A 129 5.19 -27.59 -3.57
CA LEU A 129 4.46 -26.85 -4.59
C LEU A 129 2.97 -26.79 -4.26
N VAL A 130 2.39 -25.61 -4.46
CA VAL A 130 0.99 -25.30 -4.24
C VAL A 130 0.38 -24.60 -5.47
N THR A 131 -0.95 -24.49 -5.48
CA THR A 131 -1.71 -23.88 -6.58
C THR A 131 -1.69 -22.36 -6.51
N LEU A 132 -2.09 -21.67 -7.60
CA LEU A 132 -2.33 -20.23 -7.55
C LEU A 132 -3.43 -19.90 -6.54
N THR A 133 -4.47 -20.74 -6.44
CA THR A 133 -5.57 -20.56 -5.47
C THR A 133 -5.04 -20.47 -4.05
N GLN A 134 -4.16 -21.38 -3.63
CA GLN A 134 -3.50 -21.32 -2.33
C GLN A 134 -2.81 -19.97 -2.10
N LYS A 135 -2.01 -19.51 -3.07
CA LYS A 135 -1.22 -18.28 -2.91
C LYS A 135 -2.11 -17.04 -2.81
N LEU A 136 -3.17 -16.98 -3.62
CA LEU A 136 -4.13 -15.87 -3.58
C LEU A 136 -4.92 -15.85 -2.27
N LEU A 137 -5.41 -17.00 -1.81
CA LEU A 137 -6.16 -17.08 -0.56
C LEU A 137 -5.29 -16.81 0.66
N GLN A 138 -4.00 -17.15 0.64
CA GLN A 138 -3.10 -16.81 1.75
C GLN A 138 -2.97 -15.30 1.97
N ILE A 139 -2.98 -14.49 0.90
CA ILE A 139 -3.00 -13.02 1.00
C ILE A 139 -4.33 -12.55 1.60
N VAL A 140 -5.45 -13.15 1.18
CA VAL A 140 -6.78 -12.83 1.74
C VAL A 140 -6.82 -13.15 3.24
N ILE A 141 -6.35 -14.33 3.65
CA ILE A 141 -6.31 -14.76 5.05
C ILE A 141 -5.47 -13.79 5.89
N SER A 142 -4.22 -13.51 5.48
CA SER A 142 -3.32 -12.65 6.27
C SER A 142 -3.86 -11.23 6.44
N LYS A 143 -4.54 -10.69 5.42
CA LYS A 143 -5.14 -9.34 5.48
C LYS A 143 -6.47 -9.33 6.22
N ALA A 144 -7.36 -10.30 5.98
CA ALA A 144 -8.64 -10.39 6.68
C ALA A 144 -8.45 -10.62 8.19
N ALA A 145 -7.47 -11.45 8.58
CA ALA A 145 -7.13 -11.68 9.97
C ALA A 145 -6.64 -10.42 10.73
N ASN A 146 -6.09 -9.45 9.99
CA ASN A 146 -5.61 -8.18 10.52
C ASN A 146 -6.57 -7.02 10.23
N LEU A 147 -7.75 -7.27 9.67
CA LEU A 147 -8.73 -6.21 9.44
C LEU A 147 -9.35 -5.77 10.77
N VAL A 148 -9.30 -4.48 11.05
CA VAL A 148 -10.06 -3.82 12.11
C VAL A 148 -11.24 -3.10 11.44
N PRO A 149 -12.48 -3.61 11.55
CA PRO A 149 -13.65 -3.00 10.93
C PRO A 149 -13.80 -1.52 11.29
N GLY A 150 -13.93 -0.67 10.26
CA GLY A 150 -13.99 0.80 10.43
C GLY A 150 -12.63 1.48 10.64
N GLY A 151 -11.55 0.73 10.92
CA GLY A 151 -10.23 1.26 11.21
C GLY A 151 -9.18 1.05 10.11
N GLY A 152 -9.16 -0.11 9.45
CA GLY A 152 -8.18 -0.48 8.42
C GLY A 152 -7.44 -1.79 8.74
N ILE A 153 -6.41 -2.12 7.95
CA ILE A 153 -5.55 -3.30 8.20
C ILE A 153 -4.50 -2.98 9.27
N TRP A 154 -4.40 -3.78 10.33
CA TRP A 154 -3.47 -3.56 11.44
C TRP A 154 -2.00 -3.73 11.03
N LEU A 155 -1.19 -2.71 11.30
CA LEU A 155 0.24 -2.64 10.98
C LEU A 155 1.10 -3.28 12.08
N ASN A 156 0.91 -4.56 12.36
CA ASN A 156 1.52 -5.26 13.49
C ASN A 156 2.70 -6.18 13.10
N THR A 157 3.40 -5.89 11.99
CA THR A 157 4.48 -6.74 11.44
C THR A 157 5.86 -6.10 11.47
N GLN A 158 6.10 -5.22 12.45
CA GLN A 158 7.39 -4.54 12.75
C GLN A 158 7.98 -3.68 11.62
N ARG A 159 7.22 -3.44 10.56
CA ARG A 159 7.59 -2.57 9.43
C ARG A 159 6.42 -1.68 9.04
N PRO A 160 6.70 -0.49 8.47
CA PRO A 160 5.67 0.35 7.90
C PRO A 160 5.15 -0.19 6.58
N GLU A 161 4.42 0.66 5.87
CA GLU A 161 4.10 0.49 4.46
C GLU A 161 4.99 1.41 3.60
N TRP A 162 4.47 1.99 2.52
CA TRP A 162 5.22 2.78 1.56
C TRP A 162 5.94 4.00 2.18
N ASN A 163 5.27 4.73 3.08
CA ASN A 163 5.85 5.91 3.70
C ASN A 163 6.70 5.56 4.94
N ASP A 164 7.99 5.31 4.74
CA ASP A 164 8.93 5.02 5.83
C ASP A 164 9.08 6.18 6.83
N ALA A 165 8.76 7.42 6.45
CA ALA A 165 8.78 8.54 7.39
C ALA A 165 7.66 8.46 8.44
N ASN A 166 6.63 7.63 8.21
CA ASN A 166 5.56 7.30 9.15
C ASN A 166 5.79 5.94 9.86
N ASN A 167 7.04 5.52 10.04
CA ASN A 167 7.36 4.21 10.60
C ASN A 167 6.90 3.96 12.04
N ALA A 168 6.62 4.98 12.85
CA ALA A 168 6.11 4.77 14.20
C ALA A 168 4.65 4.29 14.25
N LEU A 169 3.96 4.28 13.10
CA LEU A 169 2.67 3.61 12.92
C LEU A 169 2.79 2.08 12.95
N ALA A 170 3.96 1.50 12.66
CA ALA A 170 4.18 0.08 12.88
C ALA A 170 4.00 -0.21 14.39
N GLY A 171 3.05 -1.09 14.72
CA GLY A 171 2.48 -1.22 16.05
C GLY A 171 0.98 -0.94 16.02
N TRP A 172 0.58 0.23 16.48
CA TRP A 172 -0.84 0.57 16.65
C TRP A 172 -1.51 1.16 15.40
N GLY A 173 -0.78 1.38 14.31
CA GLY A 173 -1.32 1.95 13.09
C GLY A 173 -2.27 0.99 12.37
N LEU A 174 -3.29 1.56 11.72
CA LEU A 174 -4.24 0.86 10.86
C LEU A 174 -4.18 1.47 9.47
N SER A 175 -4.01 0.64 8.44
CA SER A 175 -3.92 1.08 7.03
C SER A 175 -5.27 0.99 6.34
N VAL A 176 -5.88 2.15 6.10
CA VAL A 176 -7.05 2.28 5.20
C VAL A 176 -6.60 2.18 3.74
N VAL A 177 -5.35 2.60 3.45
CA VAL A 177 -4.70 2.47 2.15
C VAL A 177 -4.74 1.01 1.67
N THR A 178 -4.27 0.07 2.49
CA THR A 178 -4.28 -1.35 2.15
C THR A 178 -5.70 -1.90 2.09
N SER A 179 -6.64 -1.42 2.91
CA SER A 179 -8.06 -1.78 2.76
C SER A 179 -8.64 -1.36 1.39
N CYS A 180 -8.30 -0.17 0.90
CA CYS A 180 -8.72 0.30 -0.42
C CYS A 180 -8.21 -0.63 -1.54
N TYR A 181 -6.92 -0.97 -1.51
CA TYR A 181 -6.35 -1.89 -2.50
C TYR A 181 -6.86 -3.32 -2.34
N LEU A 182 -7.20 -3.75 -1.12
CA LEU A 182 -7.80 -5.04 -0.88
C LEU A 182 -9.20 -5.13 -1.51
N ASN A 183 -9.98 -4.05 -1.55
CA ASN A 183 -11.25 -4.05 -2.30
C ASN A 183 -11.05 -4.32 -3.80
N ARG A 184 -10.04 -3.68 -4.42
CA ARG A 184 -9.67 -3.92 -5.84
C ARG A 184 -9.28 -5.37 -6.06
N TYR A 185 -8.41 -5.90 -5.18
CA TYR A 185 -7.95 -7.28 -5.22
C TYR A 185 -9.09 -8.31 -5.07
N LEU A 186 -9.94 -8.14 -4.06
CA LEU A 186 -11.09 -9.04 -3.84
C LEU A 186 -12.09 -8.98 -5.00
N THR A 187 -12.33 -7.79 -5.58
CA THR A 187 -13.19 -7.64 -6.77
C THR A 187 -12.64 -8.41 -7.96
N PHE A 188 -11.33 -8.35 -8.19
CA PHE A 188 -10.67 -9.13 -9.22
C PHE A 188 -10.78 -10.64 -8.95
N LEU A 189 -10.54 -11.08 -7.71
CA LEU A 189 -10.67 -12.50 -7.35
C LEU A 189 -12.11 -13.01 -7.54
N GLN A 190 -13.13 -12.23 -7.16
CA GLN A 190 -14.54 -12.61 -7.41
C GLN A 190 -14.76 -12.90 -8.90
N THR A 191 -14.24 -12.03 -9.77
CA THR A 191 -14.37 -12.18 -11.23
C THR A 191 -13.61 -13.41 -11.71
N LEU A 192 -12.36 -13.58 -11.29
CA LEU A 192 -11.49 -14.70 -11.68
C LEU A 192 -12.11 -16.06 -11.31
N PHE A 193 -12.57 -16.23 -10.07
CA PHE A 193 -13.17 -17.50 -9.63
C PHE A 193 -14.55 -17.74 -10.23
N ALA A 194 -15.38 -16.70 -10.41
CA ALA A 194 -16.70 -16.83 -11.04
C ALA A 194 -16.59 -17.28 -12.51
N GLN A 195 -15.59 -16.80 -13.24
CA GLN A 195 -15.36 -17.13 -14.65
C GLN A 195 -14.62 -18.45 -14.87
N SER A 196 -13.96 -19.01 -13.85
CA SER A 196 -13.30 -20.31 -13.93
C SER A 196 -14.31 -21.41 -14.25
N GLN A 197 -13.88 -22.44 -15.00
CA GLN A 197 -14.70 -23.62 -15.30
C GLN A 197 -14.62 -24.69 -14.18
N ASP A 198 -13.59 -24.62 -13.33
CA ASP A 198 -13.41 -25.57 -12.23
C ASP A 198 -14.47 -25.37 -11.16
N LYS A 199 -14.96 -26.47 -10.55
CA LYS A 199 -15.96 -26.43 -9.48
C LYS A 199 -15.35 -26.42 -8.09
N SER A 200 -14.10 -26.86 -7.97
CA SER A 200 -13.35 -26.89 -6.73
C SER A 200 -11.86 -26.68 -7.01
N PHE A 201 -11.15 -26.27 -5.97
CA PHE A 201 -9.75 -25.89 -6.04
C PHE A 201 -8.97 -26.57 -4.93
N THR A 202 -7.77 -27.06 -5.26
CA THR A 202 -6.87 -27.69 -4.31
C THR A 202 -6.06 -26.63 -3.56
N VAL A 203 -6.09 -26.73 -2.23
CA VAL A 203 -5.32 -25.92 -1.28
C VAL A 203 -4.75 -26.86 -0.21
N THR A 204 -4.03 -26.33 0.77
CA THR A 204 -3.62 -27.10 1.96
C THR A 204 -4.75 -27.15 3.00
N GLU A 205 -4.73 -28.17 3.87
CA GLU A 205 -5.69 -28.29 4.98
C GLU A 205 -5.68 -27.04 5.88
N GLU A 206 -4.50 -26.50 6.19
CA GLU A 206 -4.34 -25.30 7.01
C GLU A 206 -5.09 -24.10 6.42
N THR A 207 -4.88 -23.81 5.14
CA THR A 207 -5.51 -22.69 4.43
C THR A 207 -7.00 -22.90 4.24
N ALA A 208 -7.44 -24.12 3.95
CA ALA A 208 -8.87 -24.43 3.85
C ALA A 208 -9.58 -24.16 5.19
N LEU A 209 -9.01 -24.61 6.31
CA LEU A 209 -9.59 -24.41 7.63
C LEU A 209 -9.57 -22.94 8.04
N ALA A 210 -8.47 -22.23 7.83
CA ALA A 210 -8.35 -20.80 8.16
C ALA A 210 -9.33 -19.95 7.34
N PHE A 211 -9.42 -20.19 6.03
CA PHE A 211 -10.34 -19.47 5.16
C PHE A 211 -11.82 -19.70 5.54
N LYS A 212 -12.20 -20.95 5.84
CA LYS A 212 -13.56 -21.29 6.31
C LYS A 212 -13.88 -20.64 7.65
N ALA A 213 -12.97 -20.72 8.61
CA ALA A 213 -13.16 -20.11 9.93
C ALA A 213 -13.28 -18.58 9.85
N LEU A 214 -12.48 -17.92 9.00
CA LEU A 214 -12.65 -16.48 8.73
C LEU A 214 -13.97 -16.19 8.01
N THR A 215 -14.38 -17.05 7.07
CA THR A 215 -15.67 -16.88 6.37
C THR A 215 -16.85 -16.92 7.35
N GLU A 216 -16.86 -17.87 8.27
CA GLU A 216 -17.89 -17.98 9.32
C GLU A 216 -17.83 -16.79 10.28
N HIS A 217 -16.63 -16.41 10.71
CA HIS A 217 -16.44 -15.24 11.57
C HIS A 217 -16.98 -13.96 10.92
N PHE A 218 -16.70 -13.72 9.64
CA PHE A 218 -17.20 -12.53 8.95
C PHE A 218 -18.71 -12.60 8.67
N ALA A 219 -19.29 -13.79 8.52
CA ALA A 219 -20.73 -13.97 8.38
C ALA A 219 -21.50 -13.52 9.62
N GLU A 220 -20.95 -13.71 10.82
CA GLU A 220 -21.55 -13.24 12.08
C GLU A 220 -21.75 -11.71 12.10
N TYR A 221 -20.99 -10.99 11.28
CA TYR A 221 -21.02 -9.53 11.22
C TYR A 221 -21.66 -8.97 9.94
N GLU A 222 -22.21 -9.81 9.07
CA GLU A 222 -22.75 -9.44 7.75
C GLU A 222 -23.87 -8.38 7.84
N ASN A 223 -24.72 -8.46 8.87
CA ASN A 223 -25.90 -7.61 9.04
C ASN A 223 -25.65 -6.36 9.90
N TYR A 224 -24.42 -6.08 10.33
CA TYR A 224 -24.18 -4.90 11.17
C TYR A 224 -24.29 -3.62 10.35
N THR A 225 -25.26 -2.79 10.71
CA THR A 225 -25.46 -1.46 10.16
C THR A 225 -24.91 -0.42 11.15
N GLY A 226 -23.81 0.25 10.80
CA GLY A 226 -23.16 1.26 11.63
C GLY A 226 -21.93 0.75 12.39
N SER A 227 -21.25 1.65 13.11
CA SER A 227 -20.01 1.36 13.85
C SER A 227 -20.19 0.27 14.90
N LEU A 228 -19.28 -0.70 14.93
CA LEU A 228 -19.20 -1.68 16.03
C LEU A 228 -18.91 -0.94 17.35
N SER A 229 -19.48 -1.42 18.45
CA SER A 229 -19.07 -0.95 19.78
C SER A 229 -17.62 -1.35 20.08
N ALA A 230 -16.99 -0.67 21.05
CA ALA A 230 -15.59 -0.92 21.39
C ALA A 230 -15.32 -2.38 21.83
N GLY A 231 -16.27 -3.00 22.53
CA GLY A 231 -16.19 -4.42 22.92
C GLY A 231 -16.39 -5.38 21.74
N GLN A 232 -17.37 -5.11 20.86
CA GLN A 232 -17.56 -5.90 19.64
C GLN A 232 -16.35 -5.81 18.69
N LEU A 233 -15.74 -4.64 18.60
CA LEU A 233 -14.52 -4.46 17.82
C LEU A 233 -13.36 -5.29 18.40
N TYR A 234 -13.22 -5.30 19.73
CA TYR A 234 -12.25 -6.14 20.43
C TYR A 234 -12.48 -7.62 20.15
N ASP A 235 -13.70 -8.13 20.33
CA ASP A 235 -14.03 -9.53 20.10
C ASP A 235 -13.79 -9.94 18.64
N PHE A 236 -14.17 -9.07 17.69
CA PHE A 236 -13.92 -9.29 16.26
C PHE A 236 -12.43 -9.47 15.96
N VAL A 237 -11.60 -8.52 16.40
CA VAL A 237 -10.16 -8.52 16.15
C VAL A 237 -9.49 -9.71 16.84
N CYS A 238 -9.90 -10.03 18.07
CA CYS A 238 -9.37 -11.16 18.82
C CYS A 238 -9.63 -12.50 18.13
N LYS A 239 -10.86 -12.74 17.70
CA LYS A 239 -11.22 -13.98 17.01
C LYS A 239 -10.49 -14.11 15.67
N SER A 240 -10.40 -13.04 14.88
CA SER A 240 -9.63 -13.00 13.63
C SER A 240 -8.14 -13.32 13.84
N GLY A 241 -7.53 -12.73 14.86
CA GLY A 241 -6.13 -12.97 15.21
C GLY A 241 -5.84 -14.40 15.64
N LEU A 242 -6.71 -14.99 16.46
CA LEU A 242 -6.59 -16.37 16.93
C LEU A 242 -6.76 -17.41 15.80
N ILE A 243 -7.64 -17.17 14.83
CA ILE A 243 -7.77 -18.03 13.65
C ILE A 243 -6.45 -18.06 12.86
N PHE A 244 -5.85 -16.89 12.65
CA PHE A 244 -4.60 -16.78 11.90
C PHE A 244 -3.40 -17.32 12.67
N GLU A 245 -3.34 -17.12 13.99
CA GLU A 245 -2.34 -17.77 14.85
C GLU A 245 -2.37 -19.29 14.71
N LYS A 246 -3.56 -19.90 14.78
CA LYS A 246 -3.73 -21.34 14.62
C LYS A 246 -3.19 -21.84 13.28
N GLU A 247 -3.49 -21.14 12.19
CA GLU A 247 -2.97 -21.46 10.85
C GLU A 247 -1.43 -21.41 10.83
N ARG A 248 -0.85 -20.25 11.17
CA ARG A 248 0.60 -20.05 11.10
C ARG A 248 1.36 -21.00 11.99
N ASN A 249 0.88 -21.26 13.21
CA ASN A 249 1.53 -22.21 14.11
C ASN A 249 1.54 -23.64 13.53
N SER A 250 0.49 -24.05 12.82
CA SER A 250 0.52 -25.32 12.08
C SER A 250 1.59 -25.30 11.00
N LEU A 251 1.64 -24.24 10.19
CA LEU A 251 2.61 -24.09 9.09
C LEU A 251 4.06 -24.00 9.58
N TYR A 252 4.32 -23.28 10.68
CA TYR A 252 5.64 -23.16 11.28
C TYR A 252 6.17 -24.49 11.80
N ASN A 253 5.29 -25.30 12.41
CA ASN A 253 5.69 -26.57 13.03
C ASN A 253 5.78 -27.72 12.03
N ASN A 254 4.91 -27.71 11.01
CA ASN A 254 4.70 -28.88 10.16
C ASN A 254 4.97 -28.65 8.66
N GLY A 255 5.20 -27.40 8.24
CA GLY A 255 5.16 -27.02 6.83
C GLY A 255 3.75 -27.15 6.25
N PHE A 256 3.63 -27.35 4.93
CA PHE A 256 2.35 -27.60 4.30
C PHE A 256 1.82 -29.01 4.65
N GLY A 257 0.57 -29.06 5.12
CA GLY A 257 -0.14 -30.30 5.38
C GLY A 257 -0.55 -31.06 4.13
N LYS A 258 -1.53 -31.96 4.28
CA LYS A 258 -2.13 -32.67 3.15
C LYS A 258 -3.00 -31.72 2.30
N ASP A 259 -3.27 -32.13 1.08
CA ASP A 259 -4.21 -31.44 0.21
C ASP A 259 -5.63 -31.47 0.81
N ALA A 260 -6.31 -30.33 0.69
CA ALA A 260 -7.72 -30.15 0.94
C ALA A 260 -8.38 -29.49 -0.28
N SER A 261 -9.71 -29.48 -0.30
CA SER A 261 -10.48 -28.89 -1.39
C SER A 261 -11.44 -27.82 -0.87
N LEU A 262 -11.52 -26.74 -1.64
CA LEU A 262 -12.43 -25.62 -1.45
C LEU A 262 -13.30 -25.53 -2.70
N THR A 263 -14.62 -25.56 -2.54
CA THR A 263 -15.55 -25.37 -3.65
C THR A 263 -15.53 -23.92 -4.13
N LYS A 264 -15.90 -23.69 -5.39
CA LYS A 264 -16.05 -22.34 -5.94
C LYS A 264 -16.99 -21.49 -5.09
N ASP A 265 -18.11 -22.07 -4.66
CA ASP A 265 -19.12 -21.36 -3.88
C ASP A 265 -18.61 -20.96 -2.49
N GLU A 266 -17.84 -21.83 -1.82
CA GLU A 266 -17.17 -21.49 -0.56
C GLU A 266 -16.20 -20.32 -0.73
N ILE A 267 -15.37 -20.34 -1.79
CA ILE A 267 -14.43 -19.25 -2.09
C ILE A 267 -15.18 -17.94 -2.37
N LEU A 268 -16.18 -17.97 -3.26
CA LEU A 268 -16.95 -16.78 -3.62
C LEU A 268 -17.71 -16.21 -2.43
N ARG A 269 -18.28 -17.07 -1.56
CA ARG A 269 -18.93 -16.64 -0.32
C ARG A 269 -17.95 -15.96 0.63
N GLY A 270 -16.80 -16.57 0.90
CA GLY A 270 -15.79 -16.00 1.78
C GLY A 270 -15.26 -14.66 1.27
N ILE A 271 -14.92 -14.58 -0.02
CA ILE A 271 -14.47 -13.32 -0.64
C ILE A 271 -15.56 -12.24 -0.53
N THR A 272 -16.82 -12.59 -0.74
CA THR A 272 -17.94 -11.63 -0.67
C THR A 272 -18.11 -11.04 0.72
N LEU A 273 -18.10 -11.88 1.76
CA LEU A 273 -18.24 -11.44 3.16
C LEU A 273 -17.04 -10.60 3.61
N ILE A 274 -15.82 -11.03 3.29
CA ILE A 274 -14.60 -10.27 3.62
C ILE A 274 -14.59 -8.93 2.89
N LYS A 275 -14.96 -8.92 1.61
CA LYS A 275 -15.06 -7.68 0.82
C LYS A 275 -16.10 -6.73 1.41
N ALA A 276 -17.26 -7.22 1.87
CA ALA A 276 -18.27 -6.38 2.50
C ALA A 276 -17.71 -5.64 3.73
N ALA A 277 -16.97 -6.32 4.60
CA ALA A 277 -16.31 -5.71 5.76
C ALA A 277 -15.21 -4.70 5.35
N VAL A 278 -14.47 -4.96 4.27
CA VAL A 278 -13.48 -4.03 3.70
C VAL A 278 -14.17 -2.77 3.15
N VAL A 279 -15.25 -2.93 2.38
CA VAL A 279 -16.05 -1.82 1.84
C VAL A 279 -16.62 -0.98 2.97
N TYR A 280 -17.23 -1.61 3.97
CA TYR A 280 -17.72 -0.97 5.17
C TYR A 280 -16.62 -0.15 5.86
N THR A 281 -15.43 -0.72 6.02
CA THR A 281 -14.26 -0.05 6.60
C THR A 281 -13.85 1.18 5.80
N VAL A 282 -13.71 1.07 4.49
CA VAL A 282 -13.33 2.21 3.62
C VAL A 282 -14.41 3.31 3.66
N ARG A 283 -15.70 2.94 3.61
CA ARG A 283 -16.81 3.90 3.63
C ARG A 283 -16.89 4.70 4.93
N LEU A 284 -16.65 4.07 6.09
CA LEU A 284 -16.59 4.78 7.38
C LEU A 284 -15.38 5.72 7.51
N ASN A 285 -14.40 5.61 6.62
CA ASN A 285 -13.21 6.47 6.63
C ASN A 285 -13.35 7.72 5.74
N LYS A 286 -14.54 8.00 5.21
CA LYS A 286 -14.83 9.28 4.56
C LYS A 286 -14.91 10.38 5.61
N ARG A 287 -14.14 11.44 5.41
CA ARG A 287 -14.08 12.62 6.27
C ARG A 287 -15.18 13.61 5.92
N SER A 288 -15.48 14.52 6.85
CA SER A 288 -16.43 15.61 6.65
C SER A 288 -16.00 16.61 5.57
N ASP A 289 -14.70 16.73 5.29
CA ASP A 289 -14.15 17.58 4.22
C ASP A 289 -14.19 16.90 2.83
N GLY A 290 -14.72 15.69 2.73
CA GLY A 290 -14.84 14.93 1.49
C GLY A 290 -13.62 14.06 1.15
N LEU A 291 -12.52 14.16 1.89
CA LEU A 291 -11.35 13.28 1.77
C LEU A 291 -11.57 11.95 2.47
N TYR A 292 -10.61 11.02 2.36
CA TYR A 292 -10.59 9.77 3.10
C TYR A 292 -9.39 9.69 4.04
N HIS A 293 -9.57 9.09 5.22
CA HIS A 293 -8.42 8.76 6.08
C HIS A 293 -7.50 7.76 5.39
N SER A 294 -6.19 7.93 5.56
CA SER A 294 -5.17 7.02 4.99
C SER A 294 -4.71 6.00 6.03
N TYR A 295 -4.42 6.51 7.22
CA TYR A 295 -3.99 5.73 8.37
C TYR A 295 -4.77 6.18 9.60
N ASN A 296 -5.08 5.22 10.47
CA ASN A 296 -5.66 5.44 11.80
C ASN A 296 -4.78 4.80 12.87
N VAL A 297 -5.16 4.97 14.13
CA VAL A 297 -4.50 4.33 15.28
C VAL A 297 -5.53 3.53 16.06
N LEU A 298 -5.22 2.25 16.32
CA LEU A 298 -5.96 1.40 17.24
C LEU A 298 -5.62 1.80 18.68
N VAL A 299 -6.65 2.10 19.47
CA VAL A 299 -6.50 2.53 20.87
C VAL A 299 -6.95 1.39 21.78
N PRO A 300 -6.04 0.73 22.51
CA PRO A 300 -6.41 -0.33 23.44
C PRO A 300 -7.09 0.21 24.70
N GLY A 301 -8.12 -0.49 25.15
CA GLY A 301 -8.74 -0.34 26.48
C GLY A 301 -8.88 -1.71 27.16
N GLU A 302 -9.54 -1.74 28.32
CA GLU A 302 -9.87 -3.00 28.97
C GLU A 302 -10.95 -3.74 28.16
N ASN A 303 -10.59 -4.88 27.55
CA ASN A 303 -11.44 -5.68 26.66
C ASN A 303 -12.20 -4.85 25.62
N SER A 304 -11.55 -3.80 25.09
CA SER A 304 -12.17 -2.84 24.20
C SER A 304 -11.13 -2.23 23.28
N PHE A 305 -11.56 -1.89 22.06
CA PHE A 305 -10.76 -1.10 21.11
C PHE A 305 -11.48 0.16 20.68
N GLY A 306 -10.74 1.26 20.63
CA GLY A 306 -11.13 2.50 19.97
C GLY A 306 -10.32 2.72 18.68
N ILE A 307 -10.79 3.65 17.85
CA ILE A 307 -10.08 4.11 16.65
C ILE A 307 -9.86 5.62 16.79
N LYS A 308 -8.59 6.04 16.72
CA LYS A 308 -8.21 7.45 16.63
C LYS A 308 -7.79 7.77 15.20
N TYR A 309 -8.47 8.73 14.60
CA TYR A 309 -8.21 9.17 13.23
C TYR A 309 -7.01 10.11 13.16
N LEU A 310 -6.24 10.03 12.08
CA LEU A 310 -5.11 10.93 11.81
C LEU A 310 -5.48 12.02 10.80
N GLN A 311 -4.55 12.98 10.65
CA GLN A 311 -4.65 14.05 9.66
C GLN A 311 -4.83 13.51 8.24
N GLU A 312 -5.34 14.36 7.34
CA GLU A 312 -5.44 14.05 5.92
C GLU A 312 -4.06 13.74 5.32
N MET A 313 -4.00 12.76 4.42
CA MET A 313 -2.77 12.41 3.69
C MET A 313 -3.11 12.09 2.23
N LEU A 314 -2.21 12.41 1.30
CA LEU A 314 -2.43 12.21 -0.13
C LEU A 314 -2.62 10.73 -0.49
N GLU A 315 -1.89 9.84 0.19
CA GLU A 315 -1.85 8.41 -0.11
C GLU A 315 -3.22 7.72 -0.02
N GLY A 316 -4.04 8.06 0.98
CA GLY A 316 -5.39 7.50 1.08
C GLY A 316 -6.31 7.95 -0.06
N GLN A 317 -6.06 9.13 -0.63
CA GLN A 317 -6.86 9.65 -1.74
C GLN A 317 -6.52 8.88 -3.02
N VAL A 318 -5.22 8.65 -3.26
CA VAL A 318 -4.72 7.77 -4.32
C VAL A 318 -5.31 6.37 -4.16
N ALA A 319 -5.26 5.81 -2.96
CA ALA A 319 -5.72 4.45 -2.69
C ALA A 319 -7.22 4.28 -2.93
N VAL A 320 -8.06 5.20 -2.42
CA VAL A 320 -9.51 5.12 -2.61
C VAL A 320 -9.93 5.36 -4.07
N LEU A 321 -9.26 6.26 -4.80
CA LEU A 321 -9.47 6.44 -6.24
C LEU A 321 -9.12 5.18 -7.04
N SER A 322 -8.08 4.46 -6.61
CA SER A 322 -7.65 3.20 -7.22
C SER A 322 -8.41 1.95 -6.73
N SER A 323 -9.36 2.09 -5.81
CA SER A 323 -10.02 0.96 -5.13
C SER A 323 -11.12 0.25 -5.93
N HIS A 324 -11.60 0.87 -7.01
CA HIS A 324 -12.84 0.49 -7.73
C HIS A 324 -14.11 0.55 -6.87
N LEU A 325 -14.12 1.34 -5.79
CA LEU A 325 -15.29 1.50 -4.92
C LEU A 325 -16.16 2.72 -5.25
N LEU A 326 -15.55 3.78 -5.76
CA LEU A 326 -16.19 5.08 -5.97
C LEU A 326 -16.80 5.18 -7.37
N GLY A 327 -17.98 5.81 -7.47
CA GLY A 327 -18.54 6.22 -8.76
C GLY A 327 -17.92 7.51 -9.30
N GLY A 328 -18.13 7.81 -10.59
CA GLY A 328 -17.53 8.99 -11.26
C GLY A 328 -17.73 10.31 -10.51
N LYS A 329 -18.95 10.57 -10.03
CA LYS A 329 -19.26 11.77 -9.22
C LYS A 329 -18.50 11.82 -7.90
N GLU A 330 -18.39 10.69 -7.20
CA GLU A 330 -17.64 10.61 -5.94
C GLU A 330 -16.15 10.89 -6.18
N CYS A 331 -15.58 10.39 -7.28
CA CYS A 331 -14.20 10.66 -7.66
C CYS A 331 -13.96 12.15 -7.96
N VAL A 332 -14.85 12.79 -8.72
CA VAL A 332 -14.77 14.23 -9.01
C VAL A 332 -14.86 15.05 -7.72
N ASP A 333 -15.80 14.74 -6.83
CA ASP A 333 -15.98 15.45 -5.57
C ASP A 333 -14.74 15.32 -4.66
N LEU A 334 -14.20 14.11 -4.55
CA LEU A 334 -12.96 13.84 -3.82
C LEU A 334 -11.79 14.64 -4.38
N LEU A 335 -11.62 14.69 -5.70
CA LEU A 335 -10.52 15.42 -6.34
C LEU A 335 -10.66 16.94 -6.19
N LYS A 336 -11.89 17.48 -6.24
CA LYS A 336 -12.17 18.90 -5.95
C LYS A 336 -11.90 19.23 -4.48
N ALA A 337 -12.25 18.33 -3.55
CA ALA A 337 -11.91 18.46 -2.14
C ALA A 337 -10.39 18.42 -1.92
N LEU A 338 -9.68 17.51 -2.58
CA LEU A 338 -8.22 17.40 -2.52
C LEU A 338 -7.54 18.68 -3.01
N ARG A 339 -8.01 19.24 -4.14
CA ARG A 339 -7.54 20.52 -4.69
C ARG A 339 -7.72 21.69 -3.71
N SER A 340 -8.77 21.66 -2.90
CA SER A 340 -9.11 22.70 -1.93
C SER A 340 -8.52 22.44 -0.54
N SER A 341 -7.82 21.31 -0.35
CA SER A 341 -7.31 20.89 0.96
C SER A 341 -5.97 21.55 1.30
N ARG A 342 -5.55 21.40 2.55
CA ARG A 342 -4.23 21.84 3.05
C ARG A 342 -3.05 21.03 2.49
N ILE A 343 -3.34 19.94 1.76
CA ILE A 343 -2.34 19.12 1.08
C ILE A 343 -1.89 19.81 -0.21
N TYR A 344 -2.75 20.63 -0.82
CA TYR A 344 -2.42 21.36 -2.04
C TYR A 344 -1.38 22.45 -1.75
N GLU A 345 -0.27 22.41 -2.49
CA GLU A 345 0.85 23.35 -2.41
C GLU A 345 0.82 24.25 -3.65
N GLN A 346 0.42 25.50 -3.42
CA GLN A 346 0.09 26.46 -4.48
C GLN A 346 1.29 26.83 -5.35
N ARG A 347 2.50 26.97 -4.78
CA ARG A 347 3.69 27.41 -5.53
C ARG A 347 4.00 26.43 -6.66
N GLN A 348 3.97 25.13 -6.37
CA GLN A 348 4.28 24.08 -7.35
C GLN A 348 3.03 23.56 -8.08
N ASN A 349 1.84 24.10 -7.83
CA ASN A 349 0.58 23.57 -8.37
C ASN A 349 0.44 22.05 -8.19
N SER A 350 0.73 21.54 -6.99
CA SER A 350 0.83 20.09 -6.74
C SER A 350 0.45 19.76 -5.30
N TYR A 351 0.71 18.53 -4.85
CA TYR A 351 0.21 17.99 -3.58
C TYR A 351 1.37 17.48 -2.70
N MET A 352 1.39 17.91 -1.44
CA MET A 352 2.24 17.34 -0.39
C MET A 352 1.76 15.95 0.03
N LEU A 353 2.50 15.24 0.87
CA LEU A 353 2.02 13.96 1.42
C LEU A 353 0.97 14.15 2.53
N TYR A 354 1.09 15.22 3.28
CA TYR A 354 0.20 15.64 4.38
C TYR A 354 0.34 17.16 4.55
N PRO A 355 -0.59 17.81 5.29
CA PRO A 355 -0.53 19.24 5.52
C PRO A 355 0.80 19.69 6.12
N ASN A 356 1.30 20.81 5.63
CA ASN A 356 2.38 21.51 6.30
C ASN A 356 1.88 22.05 7.65
N LYS A 357 2.76 22.10 8.66
CA LYS A 357 2.45 22.66 9.98
C LYS A 357 3.66 23.33 10.59
N GLU A 358 3.42 24.34 11.40
CA GLU A 358 4.45 24.92 12.25
C GLU A 358 4.72 23.99 13.44
N LEU A 359 5.98 23.70 13.70
CA LEU A 359 6.39 22.97 14.89
C LEU A 359 6.68 23.94 16.02
N PRO A 360 6.42 23.56 17.29
CA PRO A 360 6.79 24.40 18.41
C PRO A 360 8.28 24.75 18.34
N LYS A 361 8.59 26.02 18.60
CA LYS A 361 9.96 26.50 18.74
C LYS A 361 10.65 25.79 19.90
N PHE A 362 11.97 25.86 19.95
CA PHE A 362 12.75 25.18 20.98
C PHE A 362 12.27 25.51 22.41
N GLU A 363 12.00 26.79 22.69
CA GLU A 363 11.52 27.29 23.98
C GLU A 363 10.07 26.91 24.33
N GLU A 364 9.28 26.47 23.34
CA GLU A 364 7.86 26.12 23.50
C GLU A 364 7.67 24.61 23.75
N LYS A 365 8.63 23.76 23.33
CA LYS A 365 8.46 22.30 23.29
C LYS A 365 8.34 21.62 24.66
N ASN A 366 9.15 22.06 25.62
CA ASN A 366 9.26 21.47 26.94
C ASN A 366 8.93 22.55 27.95
N ASN A 367 7.68 22.97 28.02
CA ASN A 367 7.25 24.06 28.89
C ASN A 367 5.95 23.68 29.60
N VAL A 368 6.04 23.53 30.91
CA VAL A 368 4.95 23.07 31.78
C VAL A 368 4.51 24.21 32.68
N PRO A 369 3.23 24.64 32.62
CA PRO A 369 2.70 25.65 33.52
C PRO A 369 2.75 25.20 34.98
N ALA A 370 3.01 26.14 35.91
CA ALA A 370 3.03 25.86 37.35
C ALA A 370 1.70 25.25 37.87
N SER A 371 0.57 25.50 37.22
CA SER A 371 -0.73 24.92 37.56
C SER A 371 -0.79 23.41 37.33
N ASP A 372 0.02 22.88 36.41
CA ASP A 372 -0.03 21.47 36.00
C ASP A 372 0.82 20.55 36.89
N VAL A 373 1.69 21.13 37.73
CA VAL A 373 2.58 20.37 38.64
C VAL A 373 2.12 20.37 40.09
N GLN A 374 0.92 20.90 40.38
CA GLN A 374 0.44 21.08 41.77
C GLN A 374 0.41 19.77 42.56
N ASN A 375 -0.05 18.69 41.94
CA ASN A 375 -0.13 17.37 42.57
C ASN A 375 1.23 16.66 42.68
N LEU A 376 2.26 17.15 41.98
CA LEU A 376 3.61 16.59 41.97
C LEU A 376 4.58 17.32 42.91
N LYS A 377 4.15 18.40 43.58
CA LYS A 377 5.02 19.28 44.39
C LYS A 377 5.92 18.53 45.37
N GLU A 378 5.34 17.60 46.15
CA GLU A 378 6.11 16.82 47.12
C GLU A 378 7.19 15.97 46.45
N PHE A 379 6.88 15.34 45.31
CA PHE A 379 7.85 14.64 44.49
C PHE A 379 8.93 15.59 43.93
N LEU A 380 8.57 16.80 43.50
CA LEU A 380 9.53 17.76 42.94
C LEU A 380 10.58 18.19 43.97
N ASP A 381 10.13 18.48 45.20
CA ASP A 381 10.99 18.84 46.32
C ASP A 381 11.92 17.67 46.67
N ARG A 382 11.36 16.46 46.74
CA ARG A 382 12.06 15.24 47.12
C ARG A 382 13.08 14.79 46.06
N SER A 383 12.74 14.92 44.78
CA SER A 383 13.61 14.64 43.63
C SER A 383 14.58 15.78 43.29
N LYS A 384 14.50 16.91 44.00
CA LYS A 384 15.35 18.11 43.81
C LYS A 384 15.36 18.62 42.37
N GLY A 385 14.23 18.52 41.68
CA GLY A 385 14.06 19.00 40.30
C GLY A 385 14.82 18.22 39.22
N ILE A 386 15.41 17.05 39.53
CA ILE A 386 16.20 16.28 38.55
C ILE A 386 15.34 15.68 37.43
N VAL A 387 14.06 15.44 37.69
CA VAL A 387 13.09 14.88 36.73
C VAL A 387 12.33 15.99 35.99
N ILE A 388 11.86 16.99 36.74
CA ILE A 388 11.24 18.20 36.23
C ILE A 388 11.64 19.37 37.13
N GLY A 389 12.29 20.38 36.55
CA GLY A 389 12.86 21.53 37.27
C GLY A 389 12.18 22.83 36.86
N SER A 390 12.19 23.84 37.73
CA SER A 390 11.66 25.17 37.43
C SER A 390 12.72 26.12 36.85
N ASP A 391 12.29 27.03 35.99
CA ASP A 391 13.09 28.16 35.53
C ASP A 391 12.89 29.41 36.42
N GLN A 392 13.60 30.49 36.07
CA GLN A 392 13.50 31.78 36.77
C GLN A 392 12.14 32.48 36.63
N ASN A 393 11.29 32.04 35.69
CA ASN A 393 9.97 32.60 35.43
C ASN A 393 8.85 31.80 36.11
N GLY A 394 9.19 30.71 36.80
CA GLY A 394 8.22 29.82 37.46
C GLY A 394 7.56 28.81 36.52
N CYS A 395 8.07 28.65 35.29
CA CYS A 395 7.71 27.55 34.41
C CYS A 395 8.53 26.31 34.76
N PHE A 396 8.02 25.13 34.40
CA PHE A 396 8.67 23.86 34.67
C PHE A 396 9.09 23.15 33.37
N HIS A 397 10.17 22.38 33.44
CA HIS A 397 10.78 21.72 32.29
C HIS A 397 11.20 20.30 32.67
N PHE A 398 10.77 19.31 31.91
CA PHE A 398 11.29 17.95 32.06
C PHE A 398 12.78 17.90 31.76
N ASN A 399 13.49 16.96 32.37
CA ASN A 399 14.91 16.74 32.11
C ASN A 399 15.17 16.56 30.61
N SER A 400 16.14 17.29 30.08
CA SER A 400 16.46 17.30 28.64
C SER A 400 16.99 15.98 28.09
N SER A 401 17.37 15.02 28.95
CA SER A 401 17.78 13.67 28.55
C SER A 401 16.60 12.77 28.17
N PHE A 402 15.36 13.15 28.49
CA PHE A 402 14.19 12.33 28.25
C PHE A 402 13.74 12.42 26.79
N LEU A 403 14.03 11.37 26.03
CA LEU A 403 13.58 11.24 24.64
C LEU A 403 12.11 10.80 24.53
N ASN A 404 11.61 10.07 25.54
CA ASN A 404 10.23 9.60 25.64
C ASN A 404 9.93 9.14 27.08
N ALA A 405 8.66 8.77 27.32
CA ALA A 405 8.20 8.31 28.63
C ALA A 405 8.96 7.07 29.14
N ARG A 406 9.35 6.13 28.27
CA ARG A 406 10.14 4.96 28.68
C ARG A 406 11.50 5.37 29.23
N VAL A 407 12.21 6.27 28.56
CA VAL A 407 13.51 6.78 29.05
C VAL A 407 13.35 7.51 30.38
N MET A 408 12.26 8.28 30.53
CA MET A 408 11.92 8.92 31.82
C MET A 408 11.67 7.87 32.92
N GLN A 409 10.92 6.80 32.64
CA GLN A 409 10.66 5.73 33.61
C GLN A 409 11.93 4.96 33.98
N GLU A 410 12.77 4.62 33.00
CA GLU A 410 14.08 3.98 33.23
C GLU A 410 14.98 4.89 34.09
N PHE A 411 14.95 6.21 33.85
CA PHE A 411 15.67 7.18 34.68
C PHE A 411 15.15 7.20 36.12
N ILE A 412 13.83 7.24 36.31
CA ILE A 412 13.17 7.26 37.62
C ILE A 412 13.48 5.98 38.42
N GLN A 413 13.49 4.81 37.78
CA GLN A 413 13.80 3.54 38.42
C GLN A 413 15.21 3.50 39.04
N ASN A 414 16.14 4.26 38.45
CA ASN A 414 17.52 4.36 38.90
C ASN A 414 17.77 5.49 39.93
N LEU A 415 16.74 6.24 40.33
CA LEU A 415 16.86 7.22 41.41
C LEU A 415 17.06 6.51 42.76
N PRO A 416 17.67 7.17 43.77
CA PRO A 416 17.66 6.67 45.15
C PRO A 416 16.22 6.49 45.65
N ASP A 417 15.96 5.47 46.47
CA ASP A 417 14.58 5.14 46.90
C ASP A 417 13.84 6.32 47.54
N GLY A 418 14.55 7.14 48.32
CA GLY A 418 14.01 8.36 48.91
C GLY A 418 13.60 9.45 47.91
N MET A 419 13.99 9.35 46.63
CA MET A 419 13.70 10.30 45.55
C MET A 419 12.74 9.76 44.50
N LYS A 420 12.34 8.48 44.58
CA LYS A 420 11.39 7.88 43.63
C LYS A 420 9.98 8.41 43.85
N PRO A 421 9.15 8.50 42.79
CA PRO A 421 7.73 8.80 42.93
C PRO A 421 6.97 7.59 43.53
N SER A 422 5.82 7.86 44.15
CA SER A 422 4.80 6.85 44.41
C SER A 422 4.15 6.38 43.09
N ALA A 423 3.33 5.33 43.15
CA ALA A 423 2.60 4.84 41.97
C ALA A 423 1.64 5.89 41.40
N GLU A 424 0.97 6.64 42.27
CA GLU A 424 0.08 7.74 41.91
C GLU A 424 0.86 8.91 41.29
N GLU A 425 1.98 9.32 41.90
CA GLU A 425 2.86 10.38 41.38
C GLU A 425 3.43 9.99 40.01
N GLU A 426 3.86 8.73 39.81
CA GLU A 426 4.35 8.24 38.52
C GLU A 426 3.25 8.31 37.44
N LYS A 427 2.01 7.92 37.78
CA LYS A 427 0.87 8.01 36.87
C LYS A 427 0.58 9.45 36.45
N GLU A 428 0.58 10.38 37.39
CA GLU A 428 0.39 11.81 37.11
C GLU A 428 1.53 12.37 36.26
N LEU A 429 2.79 12.00 36.57
CA LEU A 429 3.96 12.41 35.82
C LEU A 429 3.92 11.92 34.37
N LEU A 430 3.51 10.67 34.13
CA LEU A 430 3.31 10.12 32.79
C LEU A 430 2.21 10.87 32.03
N SER A 431 1.11 11.18 32.72
CA SER A 431 0.03 11.98 32.14
C SER A 431 0.49 13.40 31.78
N LEU A 432 1.31 14.03 32.63
CA LEU A 432 1.87 15.35 32.40
C LEU A 432 2.88 15.34 31.24
N TYR A 433 3.74 14.32 31.17
CA TYR A 433 4.69 14.14 30.08
C TYR A 433 3.95 13.96 28.74
N GLU A 434 2.91 13.12 28.70
CA GLU A 434 2.09 12.96 27.50
C GLU A 434 1.29 14.23 27.15
N LYS A 435 0.77 14.97 28.14
CA LYS A 435 0.12 16.28 27.90
C LYS A 435 1.09 17.28 27.25
N THR A 436 2.35 17.27 27.67
CA THR A 436 3.39 18.20 27.20
C THR A 436 3.86 17.85 25.79
N PHE A 437 4.14 16.58 25.52
CA PHE A 437 4.78 16.17 24.26
C PHE A 437 3.85 15.51 23.24
N ASN A 438 2.66 15.04 23.66
CA ASN A 438 1.66 14.38 22.82
C ASN A 438 2.25 13.27 21.93
N HIS A 439 3.09 12.41 22.53
CA HIS A 439 3.78 11.35 21.81
C HIS A 439 2.83 10.27 21.28
N SER A 440 1.62 10.13 21.84
CA SER A 440 0.57 9.28 21.27
C SER A 440 0.11 9.69 19.88
N SER A 441 0.44 10.90 19.42
CA SER A 441 0.16 11.41 18.07
C SER A 441 1.38 11.37 17.14
N PHE A 442 2.53 10.85 17.62
CA PHE A 442 3.74 10.72 16.82
C PHE A 442 3.60 9.56 15.82
N THR A 443 3.61 9.89 14.53
CA THR A 443 3.50 8.91 13.44
C THR A 443 4.85 8.50 12.89
N GLY A 444 5.93 9.21 13.24
CA GLY A 444 7.29 9.02 12.72
C GLY A 444 7.96 10.35 12.44
N ARG A 445 9.13 10.33 11.79
CA ARG A 445 9.93 11.53 11.46
C ARG A 445 9.24 12.48 10.48
N SER A 446 8.23 11.99 9.74
CA SER A 446 7.39 12.74 8.79
C SER A 446 6.97 14.12 9.28
N GLY A 447 6.48 14.18 10.52
CA GLY A 447 5.97 15.39 11.13
C GLY A 447 7.02 16.21 11.89
N THR A 448 8.32 15.90 11.78
CA THR A 448 9.38 16.51 12.60
C THR A 448 10.60 17.02 11.81
N PHE A 449 10.53 17.02 10.48
CA PHE A 449 11.57 17.55 9.57
C PHE A 449 10.94 18.18 8.31
N TYR A 450 11.75 18.88 7.51
CA TYR A 450 11.26 19.83 6.47
C TYR A 450 11.70 19.50 5.03
N ALA A 451 12.11 18.26 4.75
CA ALA A 451 12.56 17.81 3.42
C ALA A 451 12.22 16.32 3.24
N TYR A 452 12.55 15.73 2.08
CA TYR A 452 12.16 14.35 1.74
C TYR A 452 10.65 14.16 1.81
N GLU A 453 10.16 13.24 2.64
CA GLU A 453 8.74 13.06 2.91
C GLU A 453 8.17 14.16 3.82
N GLY A 454 9.01 14.95 4.49
CA GLY A 454 8.65 15.85 5.59
C GLY A 454 7.74 17.02 5.27
N LEU A 455 7.53 17.85 6.30
CA LEU A 455 6.63 19.00 6.28
C LEU A 455 6.97 19.97 5.14
N GLY A 456 5.96 20.38 4.37
CA GLY A 456 6.11 21.30 3.26
C GLY A 456 6.74 20.71 1.99
N SER A 457 7.02 19.41 1.95
CA SER A 457 7.66 18.76 0.81
C SER A 457 6.65 18.01 -0.06
N ILE A 458 6.78 18.18 -1.38
CA ILE A 458 6.08 17.34 -2.37
C ILE A 458 6.93 16.11 -2.66
N TYR A 459 6.34 14.92 -2.54
CA TYR A 459 6.99 13.67 -2.91
C TYR A 459 6.41 13.14 -4.22
N TRP A 460 7.17 13.29 -5.32
CA TRP A 460 6.63 13.21 -6.68
C TRP A 460 6.11 11.84 -7.08
N HIS A 461 6.63 10.75 -6.49
CA HIS A 461 6.11 9.42 -6.76
C HIS A 461 4.62 9.30 -6.37
N MET A 462 4.21 9.88 -5.24
CA MET A 462 2.80 9.83 -4.82
C MET A 462 1.89 10.70 -5.71
N VAL A 463 2.41 11.83 -6.21
CA VAL A 463 1.69 12.67 -7.19
C VAL A 463 1.51 11.94 -8.52
N SER A 464 2.52 11.22 -9.01
CA SER A 464 2.36 10.44 -10.25
C SER A 464 1.48 9.20 -10.05
N LYS A 465 1.38 8.66 -8.83
CA LYS A 465 0.33 7.67 -8.50
C LYS A 465 -1.07 8.29 -8.52
N LEU A 466 -1.25 9.52 -8.00
CA LEU A 466 -2.50 10.26 -8.14
C LEU A 466 -2.86 10.44 -9.61
N LEU A 467 -1.91 10.89 -10.43
CA LEU A 467 -2.12 11.06 -11.86
C LEU A 467 -2.63 9.78 -12.53
N LEU A 468 -2.01 8.63 -12.22
CA LEU A 468 -2.45 7.33 -12.70
C LEU A 468 -3.85 6.95 -12.20
N ALA A 469 -4.14 7.17 -10.92
CA ALA A 469 -5.46 6.91 -10.35
C ALA A 469 -6.54 7.75 -11.02
N VAL A 470 -6.28 9.04 -11.31
CA VAL A 470 -7.22 9.89 -12.04
C VAL A 470 -7.42 9.38 -13.47
N GLN A 471 -6.36 8.96 -14.17
CA GLN A 471 -6.46 8.38 -15.51
C GLN A 471 -7.32 7.11 -15.52
N GLU A 472 -7.10 6.18 -14.58
CA GLU A 472 -7.93 4.96 -14.47
C GLU A 472 -9.42 5.31 -14.28
N ASN A 473 -9.74 6.40 -13.57
CA ASN A 473 -11.11 6.87 -13.38
C ASN A 473 -11.69 7.58 -14.62
N VAL A 474 -10.87 8.29 -15.41
CA VAL A 474 -11.29 8.79 -16.74
C VAL A 474 -11.68 7.62 -17.63
N ASP A 475 -10.83 6.60 -17.69
CA ASP A 475 -11.05 5.40 -18.50
C ASP A 475 -12.34 4.67 -18.08
N ALA A 476 -12.57 4.52 -16.76
CA ALA A 476 -13.78 3.90 -16.23
C ALA A 476 -15.06 4.70 -16.54
N ALA A 477 -15.02 6.03 -16.38
CA ALA A 477 -16.16 6.90 -16.71
C ALA A 477 -16.48 6.86 -18.21
N PHE A 478 -15.44 6.87 -19.06
CA PHE A 478 -15.61 6.74 -20.51
C PHE A 478 -16.21 5.39 -20.90
N ALA A 479 -15.69 4.28 -20.35
CA ALA A 479 -16.21 2.94 -20.61
C ALA A 479 -17.66 2.76 -20.17
N SER A 480 -18.10 3.51 -19.16
CA SER A 480 -19.48 3.51 -18.65
C SER A 480 -20.41 4.49 -19.39
N ALA A 481 -19.93 5.14 -20.46
CA ALA A 481 -20.65 6.18 -21.20
C ALA A 481 -21.08 7.41 -20.36
N ASP A 482 -20.43 7.66 -19.23
CA ASP A 482 -20.64 8.86 -18.41
C ASP A 482 -19.78 10.02 -18.94
N SER A 483 -20.24 10.61 -20.05
CA SER A 483 -19.50 11.65 -20.76
C SER A 483 -19.21 12.90 -19.92
N GLN A 484 -20.11 13.25 -18.98
CA GLN A 484 -19.92 14.40 -18.11
C GLN A 484 -18.78 14.14 -17.12
N MET A 485 -18.82 13.00 -16.41
CA MET A 485 -17.76 12.68 -15.44
C MET A 485 -16.44 12.43 -16.14
N ALA A 486 -16.42 11.78 -17.30
CA ALA A 486 -15.20 11.58 -18.09
C ALA A 486 -14.53 12.93 -18.44
N LYS A 487 -15.32 13.93 -18.85
CA LYS A 487 -14.81 15.28 -19.16
C LYS A 487 -14.26 16.00 -17.93
N GLU A 488 -14.99 15.97 -16.82
CA GLU A 488 -14.54 16.60 -15.57
C GLU A 488 -13.25 15.95 -15.04
N LEU A 489 -13.19 14.62 -15.05
CA LEU A 489 -11.99 13.87 -14.64
C LEU A 489 -10.81 14.10 -15.58
N ALA A 490 -11.04 14.23 -16.89
CA ALA A 490 -9.99 14.56 -17.86
C ALA A 490 -9.42 15.97 -17.60
N SER A 491 -10.28 16.95 -17.32
CA SER A 491 -9.82 18.28 -16.92
C SER A 491 -8.97 18.24 -15.65
N ILE A 492 -9.37 17.46 -14.65
CA ILE A 492 -8.60 17.29 -13.41
C ILE A 492 -7.27 16.56 -13.67
N TYR A 493 -7.27 15.55 -14.56
CA TYR A 493 -6.07 14.83 -14.97
C TYR A 493 -5.01 15.81 -15.49
N TYR A 494 -5.38 16.72 -16.38
CA TYR A 494 -4.44 17.71 -16.91
C TYR A 494 -4.03 18.77 -15.89
N ASP A 495 -4.90 19.14 -14.95
CA ASP A 495 -4.53 20.01 -13.83
C ASP A 495 -3.44 19.35 -12.97
N VAL A 496 -3.64 18.11 -12.53
CA VAL A 496 -2.63 17.34 -11.78
C VAL A 496 -1.34 17.21 -12.59
N ARG A 497 -1.44 16.87 -13.87
CA ARG A 497 -0.30 16.72 -14.78
C ARG A 497 0.49 18.02 -14.94
N SER A 498 -0.18 19.17 -14.99
CA SER A 498 0.48 20.48 -15.11
C SER A 498 1.38 20.79 -13.92
N GLY A 499 1.13 20.18 -12.75
CA GLY A 499 2.00 20.23 -11.57
C GLY A 499 3.29 19.43 -11.71
N LEU A 500 3.43 18.53 -12.68
CA LEU A 500 4.66 17.75 -12.88
C LEU A 500 5.78 18.57 -13.53
N GLY A 501 7.03 18.15 -13.28
CA GLY A 501 8.25 18.88 -13.63
C GLY A 501 8.28 19.37 -15.07
N PHE A 502 8.05 18.51 -16.05
CA PHE A 502 8.21 18.83 -17.47
C PHE A 502 7.23 19.89 -18.02
N ASN A 503 6.23 20.31 -17.23
CA ASN A 503 5.32 21.40 -17.57
C ASN A 503 5.73 22.74 -16.91
N LYS A 504 6.89 22.81 -16.26
CA LYS A 504 7.37 23.98 -15.51
C LYS A 504 8.60 24.62 -16.14
N THR A 505 8.78 25.89 -15.83
CA THR A 505 10.05 26.59 -16.09
C THR A 505 11.18 25.99 -15.24
N PRO A 506 12.44 26.01 -15.72
CA PRO A 506 13.59 25.57 -14.93
C PRO A 506 13.72 26.31 -13.59
N GLN A 507 13.37 27.58 -13.53
CA GLN A 507 13.42 28.41 -12.31
C GLN A 507 12.42 27.93 -11.26
N LEU A 508 11.17 27.63 -11.66
CA LEU A 508 10.16 27.13 -10.73
C LEU A 508 10.46 25.71 -10.27
N TYR A 509 10.92 24.85 -11.18
CA TYR A 509 11.27 23.46 -10.85
C TYR A 509 12.57 23.39 -10.03
N GLY A 510 13.50 24.30 -10.27
CA GLY A 510 14.82 24.36 -9.64
C GLY A 510 15.82 23.33 -10.18
N ALA A 511 15.56 22.78 -11.37
CA ALA A 511 16.40 21.84 -12.11
C ALA A 511 15.98 21.80 -13.59
N PHE A 512 16.56 20.89 -14.39
CA PHE A 512 16.05 20.58 -15.73
C PHE A 512 14.66 19.94 -15.64
N PRO A 513 13.60 20.56 -16.19
CA PRO A 513 12.21 20.08 -16.03
C PRO A 513 11.94 18.67 -16.58
N GLN A 514 12.76 18.21 -17.52
CA GLN A 514 12.63 16.88 -18.15
C GLN A 514 13.21 15.76 -17.28
N ASP A 515 14.03 16.09 -16.28
CA ASP A 515 14.63 15.12 -15.39
C ASP A 515 13.71 14.83 -14.19
N PRO A 516 13.50 13.54 -13.84
CA PRO A 516 12.74 13.16 -12.66
C PRO A 516 13.56 13.36 -11.37
N TYR A 517 12.87 13.74 -10.30
CA TYR A 517 13.44 13.97 -8.97
C TYR A 517 12.50 13.39 -7.90
N SER A 518 13.02 12.89 -6.79
CA SER A 518 12.16 12.28 -5.76
C SER A 518 11.23 13.27 -5.08
N HIS A 519 11.72 14.47 -4.75
CA HIS A 519 10.92 15.43 -3.96
C HIS A 519 11.28 16.90 -4.21
N THR A 520 10.42 17.81 -3.75
CA THR A 520 10.62 19.27 -3.79
C THR A 520 10.16 19.91 -2.47
N PRO A 521 11.10 20.34 -1.59
CA PRO A 521 10.77 21.03 -0.35
C PRO A 521 10.19 22.45 -0.56
N SER A 522 9.49 22.98 0.45
CA SER A 522 8.75 24.25 0.42
C SER A 522 9.57 25.48 -0.01
N MET A 523 10.87 25.51 0.30
CA MET A 523 11.77 26.65 0.02
C MET A 523 12.91 26.30 -0.94
N GLN A 524 12.80 25.18 -1.64
CA GLN A 524 13.87 24.68 -2.51
C GLN A 524 13.32 24.22 -3.86
N GLY A 525 14.24 23.95 -4.79
CA GLY A 525 13.99 23.23 -6.04
C GLY A 525 13.98 21.71 -5.85
N ALA A 526 13.82 21.01 -6.96
CA ALA A 526 13.80 19.55 -7.02
C ALA A 526 15.09 18.89 -6.46
N LYS A 527 14.93 17.74 -5.77
CA LYS A 527 16.00 17.02 -5.05
C LYS A 527 15.98 15.51 -5.34
N GLN A 528 17.17 14.90 -5.31
CA GLN A 528 17.44 13.49 -5.63
C GLN A 528 17.08 13.11 -7.08
N PRO A 529 17.97 13.42 -8.06
CA PRO A 529 17.71 13.14 -9.47
C PRO A 529 17.69 11.65 -9.81
N GLY A 530 16.93 11.30 -10.85
CA GLY A 530 17.07 10.04 -11.58
C GLY A 530 16.12 8.93 -11.12
N MET A 531 16.63 7.96 -10.36
CA MET A 531 16.00 6.65 -10.16
C MET A 531 14.86 6.64 -9.11
N THR A 532 13.87 7.52 -9.27
CA THR A 532 12.64 7.53 -8.47
C THR A 532 11.56 6.63 -9.08
N GLY A 533 10.71 6.02 -8.24
CA GLY A 533 9.57 5.21 -8.69
C GLY A 533 8.50 6.00 -9.47
N GLN A 534 8.56 7.34 -9.43
CA GLN A 534 7.76 8.26 -10.23
C GLN A 534 7.75 7.89 -11.72
N VAL A 535 8.92 7.54 -12.28
CA VAL A 535 9.07 7.29 -13.72
C VAL A 535 8.22 6.12 -14.21
N LYS A 536 8.04 5.09 -13.38
CA LYS A 536 7.19 3.94 -13.72
C LYS A 536 5.74 4.37 -13.87
N GLU A 537 5.25 5.25 -13.01
CA GLU A 537 3.88 5.73 -13.06
C GLU A 537 3.68 6.60 -14.32
N GLU A 538 4.64 7.47 -14.63
CA GLU A 538 4.57 8.33 -15.81
C GLU A 538 4.63 7.57 -17.14
N VAL A 539 5.45 6.51 -17.24
CA VAL A 539 5.46 5.61 -18.41
C VAL A 539 4.10 4.93 -18.62
N ILE A 540 3.45 4.50 -17.54
CA ILE A 540 2.11 3.90 -17.60
C ILE A 540 1.09 4.96 -18.03
N THR A 541 1.11 6.14 -17.39
CA THR A 541 0.17 7.20 -17.75
C THR A 541 0.35 7.66 -19.19
N ARG A 542 1.58 7.72 -19.69
CA ARG A 542 1.84 8.08 -21.09
C ARG A 542 1.30 7.03 -22.05
N SER A 543 1.42 5.74 -21.71
CA SER A 543 0.82 4.66 -22.50
C SER A 543 -0.71 4.78 -22.52
N GLY A 544 -1.32 5.19 -21.40
CA GLY A 544 -2.75 5.46 -21.31
C GLY A 544 -3.21 6.72 -22.07
N GLU A 545 -2.41 7.81 -22.07
CA GLU A 545 -2.65 9.01 -22.89
C GLU A 545 -2.65 8.66 -24.37
N LEU A 546 -1.66 7.88 -24.81
CA LEU A 546 -1.56 7.35 -26.17
C LEU A 546 -2.66 6.35 -26.50
N GLY A 547 -3.50 5.94 -25.55
CA GLY A 547 -4.60 5.01 -25.78
C GLY A 547 -4.14 3.58 -26.08
N VAL A 548 -2.95 3.19 -25.65
CA VAL A 548 -2.43 1.83 -25.84
C VAL A 548 -3.08 0.89 -24.82
N ARG A 549 -4.03 0.07 -25.26
CA ARG A 549 -4.85 -0.81 -24.43
C ARG A 549 -4.64 -2.27 -24.85
N VAL A 550 -4.84 -3.19 -23.92
CA VAL A 550 -4.97 -4.62 -24.22
C VAL A 550 -6.37 -5.02 -23.81
N GLU A 551 -7.18 -5.44 -24.77
CA GLU A 551 -8.58 -5.82 -24.57
C GLU A 551 -8.80 -7.18 -25.22
N HIS A 552 -9.28 -8.17 -24.45
CA HIS A 552 -9.51 -9.53 -24.95
C HIS A 552 -8.29 -10.11 -25.70
N SER A 553 -7.09 -9.94 -25.14
CA SER A 553 -5.81 -10.32 -25.76
C SER A 553 -5.45 -9.59 -27.07
N CYS A 554 -6.19 -8.55 -27.45
CA CYS A 554 -5.90 -7.71 -28.61
C CYS A 554 -5.28 -6.37 -28.19
N LEU A 555 -4.21 -5.97 -28.87
CA LEU A 555 -3.65 -4.62 -28.77
C LEU A 555 -4.58 -3.63 -29.48
N ALA A 556 -5.05 -2.63 -28.74
CA ALA A 556 -5.96 -1.61 -29.23
C ALA A 556 -5.39 -0.21 -29.02
N PHE A 557 -5.79 0.71 -29.90
CA PHE A 557 -5.34 2.08 -29.97
C PHE A 557 -6.54 3.02 -29.86
N LYS A 558 -6.83 3.48 -28.64
CA LYS A 558 -8.01 4.27 -28.30
C LYS A 558 -7.63 5.51 -27.48
N PRO A 559 -7.08 6.55 -28.11
CA PRO A 559 -6.63 7.74 -27.41
C PRO A 559 -7.82 8.56 -26.88
N ILE A 560 -8.06 8.48 -25.57
CA ILE A 560 -9.09 9.29 -24.86
C ILE A 560 -8.47 10.59 -24.34
N LEU A 561 -7.24 10.52 -23.85
CA LEU A 561 -6.48 11.62 -23.23
C LEU A 561 -5.32 12.10 -24.12
N LEU A 562 -5.42 11.97 -25.44
CA LEU A 562 -4.39 12.50 -26.34
C LEU A 562 -4.82 13.86 -26.87
N ARG A 563 -3.96 14.87 -26.70
CA ARG A 563 -4.25 16.23 -27.17
C ARG A 563 -3.86 16.41 -28.63
N LYS A 564 -4.68 17.15 -29.37
CA LYS A 564 -4.39 17.55 -30.76
C LYS A 564 -3.07 18.29 -30.89
N SER A 565 -2.69 19.08 -29.89
CA SER A 565 -1.43 19.83 -29.84
C SER A 565 -0.17 18.94 -29.82
N GLU A 566 -0.31 17.64 -29.60
CA GLU A 566 0.83 16.70 -29.61
C GLU A 566 1.19 16.19 -31.02
N PHE A 567 0.33 16.44 -32.01
CA PHE A 567 0.59 16.09 -33.40
C PHE A 567 1.45 17.18 -34.05
N LYS A 568 2.58 16.78 -34.65
CA LYS A 568 3.53 17.69 -35.31
C LYS A 568 3.08 18.01 -36.75
N GLU A 569 3.89 18.81 -37.46
CA GLU A 569 3.72 19.09 -38.89
C GLU A 569 3.40 17.80 -39.69
N GLY A 570 2.34 17.84 -40.50
CA GLY A 570 1.78 16.66 -41.17
C GLY A 570 0.72 15.88 -40.38
N LEU A 571 0.22 16.42 -39.26
CA LEU A 571 -0.87 15.85 -38.44
C LEU A 571 -0.61 14.41 -37.97
N SER A 572 0.65 14.11 -37.62
CA SER A 572 1.06 12.77 -37.17
C SER A 572 1.91 12.77 -35.89
N LEU A 573 1.89 11.64 -35.19
CA LEU A 573 2.64 11.36 -33.96
C LEU A 573 3.19 9.93 -34.04
N GLU A 574 4.45 9.74 -33.63
CA GLU A 574 5.13 8.44 -33.72
C GLU A 574 5.64 7.99 -32.34
N PHE A 575 5.52 6.70 -32.05
CA PHE A 575 6.01 6.05 -30.84
C PHE A 575 6.19 4.55 -31.08
N THR A 576 6.69 3.82 -30.08
CA THR A 576 6.89 2.37 -30.20
C THR A 576 6.09 1.60 -29.16
N VAL A 577 5.56 0.44 -29.54
CA VAL A 577 4.99 -0.56 -28.63
C VAL A 577 5.72 -1.87 -28.84
N CYS A 578 6.33 -2.41 -27.78
CA CYS A 578 7.16 -3.63 -27.84
C CYS A 578 8.29 -3.60 -28.90
N GLY A 579 8.75 -2.42 -29.32
CA GLY A 579 9.75 -2.24 -30.37
C GLY A 579 9.18 -2.10 -31.79
N THR A 580 7.87 -2.29 -31.99
CA THR A 580 7.19 -2.03 -33.25
C THR A 580 6.82 -0.55 -33.36
N MET A 581 7.10 0.07 -34.51
CA MET A 581 6.76 1.47 -34.77
C MET A 581 5.25 1.65 -34.94
N VAL A 582 4.69 2.62 -34.24
CA VAL A 582 3.28 3.04 -34.33
C VAL A 582 3.23 4.50 -34.76
N LYS A 583 2.48 4.77 -35.83
CA LYS A 583 2.24 6.12 -36.34
C LYS A 583 0.75 6.46 -36.24
N TYR A 584 0.42 7.46 -35.44
CA TYR A 584 -0.90 8.05 -35.39
C TYR A 584 -1.03 9.13 -36.46
N ILE A 585 -2.18 9.16 -37.15
CA ILE A 585 -2.52 10.14 -38.19
C ILE A 585 -3.92 10.66 -37.90
N LEU A 586 -4.10 11.97 -37.79
CA LEU A 586 -5.43 12.55 -37.64
C LEU A 586 -6.24 12.34 -38.93
N SER A 587 -7.45 11.81 -38.78
CA SER A 587 -8.33 11.42 -39.88
C SER A 587 -9.79 11.72 -39.52
N GLY A 588 -10.66 11.80 -40.52
CA GLY A 588 -12.12 11.86 -40.30
C GLY A 588 -12.75 10.51 -39.96
N GLN A 589 -11.98 9.42 -40.07
CA GLN A 589 -12.43 8.06 -39.77
C GLN A 589 -11.33 7.27 -39.06
N ASP A 590 -11.76 6.48 -38.07
CA ASP A 590 -10.92 5.55 -37.33
C ASP A 590 -10.62 4.31 -38.20
N LYS A 591 -9.34 3.99 -38.38
CA LYS A 591 -8.88 2.77 -39.06
C LYS A 591 -7.45 2.41 -38.69
N ILE A 592 -7.04 1.17 -38.97
CA ILE A 592 -5.68 0.68 -38.76
C ILE A 592 -5.12 0.05 -40.03
N GLU A 593 -3.89 0.41 -40.39
CA GLU A 593 -3.06 -0.25 -41.42
C GLU A 593 -1.91 -0.96 -40.70
N VAL A 594 -1.83 -2.28 -40.89
CA VAL A 594 -0.80 -3.14 -40.31
C VAL A 594 0.13 -3.60 -41.41
N GLU A 595 1.41 -3.30 -41.28
CA GLU A 595 2.46 -3.73 -42.21
C GLU A 595 3.11 -5.02 -41.70
N THR A 596 3.06 -6.05 -42.53
CA THR A 596 3.57 -7.41 -42.24
C THR A 596 4.59 -7.84 -43.29
N ASP A 597 5.25 -8.97 -43.06
CA ASP A 597 6.17 -9.57 -44.04
C ASP A 597 5.52 -9.89 -45.40
N VAL A 598 4.20 -10.10 -45.43
CA VAL A 598 3.44 -10.49 -46.63
C VAL A 598 2.71 -9.32 -47.30
N GLY A 599 2.82 -8.11 -46.73
CA GLY A 599 2.17 -6.90 -47.23
C GLY A 599 1.38 -6.15 -46.17
N LYS A 600 0.51 -5.24 -46.63
CA LYS A 600 -0.28 -4.35 -45.76
C LYS A 600 -1.71 -4.81 -45.68
N VAL A 601 -2.28 -4.74 -44.47
CA VAL A 601 -3.68 -5.04 -44.21
C VAL A 601 -4.35 -3.83 -43.58
N GLU A 602 -5.46 -3.38 -44.15
CA GLU A 602 -6.27 -2.27 -43.62
C GLU A 602 -7.56 -2.80 -42.99
N ARG A 603 -7.97 -2.24 -41.84
CA ARG A 603 -9.23 -2.55 -41.16
C ARG A 603 -9.88 -1.28 -40.62
N THR A 604 -11.20 -1.27 -40.55
CA THR A 604 -12.00 -0.16 -39.99
C THR A 604 -12.02 -0.13 -38.45
N SER A 605 -11.29 -1.02 -37.78
CA SER A 605 -11.08 -0.98 -36.33
C SER A 605 -9.80 -0.22 -35.98
N THR A 606 -9.60 0.10 -34.70
CA THR A 606 -8.31 0.58 -34.16
C THR A 606 -7.60 -0.47 -33.32
N SER A 607 -7.91 -1.75 -33.56
CA SER A 607 -7.34 -2.89 -32.84
C SER A 607 -6.71 -3.88 -33.80
N LEU A 608 -5.60 -4.48 -33.37
CA LEU A 608 -5.00 -5.63 -34.01
C LEU A 608 -5.84 -6.90 -33.79
N THR A 609 -5.62 -7.93 -34.60
CA THR A 609 -6.14 -9.26 -34.32
C THR A 609 -5.39 -9.91 -33.14
N PRO A 610 -5.92 -10.99 -32.52
CA PRO A 610 -5.18 -11.72 -31.48
C PRO A 610 -3.81 -12.21 -31.96
N GLN A 611 -3.72 -12.71 -33.20
CA GLN A 611 -2.47 -13.23 -33.77
C GLN A 611 -1.43 -12.13 -34.00
N GLU A 612 -1.85 -10.98 -34.52
CA GLU A 612 -0.98 -9.82 -34.71
C GLU A 612 -0.51 -9.25 -33.37
N SER A 613 -1.42 -9.16 -32.40
CA SER A 613 -1.12 -8.71 -31.03
C SER A 613 -0.08 -9.61 -30.39
N GLN A 614 -0.25 -10.93 -30.50
CA GLN A 614 0.71 -11.90 -29.99
C GLN A 614 2.09 -11.76 -30.65
N SER A 615 2.16 -11.50 -31.96
CA SER A 615 3.42 -11.23 -32.65
C SER A 615 4.12 -9.97 -32.11
N VAL A 616 3.38 -8.88 -31.87
CA VAL A 616 3.90 -7.66 -31.24
C VAL A 616 4.39 -7.93 -29.82
N PHE A 617 3.62 -8.65 -28.99
CA PHE A 617 4.00 -8.99 -27.62
C PHE A 617 5.24 -9.90 -27.58
N ALA A 618 5.33 -10.87 -28.49
CA ALA A 618 6.45 -11.80 -28.59
C ALA A 618 7.71 -11.18 -29.20
N ARG A 619 7.61 -9.98 -29.80
CA ARG A 619 8.71 -9.28 -30.48
C ARG A 619 9.36 -10.12 -31.58
N ASP A 620 8.57 -10.89 -32.31
CA ASP A 620 9.08 -11.82 -33.32
C ASP A 620 9.38 -11.17 -34.68
N GLY A 621 9.09 -9.87 -34.81
CA GLY A 621 9.42 -9.08 -35.99
C GLY A 621 8.49 -9.26 -37.19
N ARG A 622 7.38 -10.03 -37.08
CA ARG A 622 6.43 -10.22 -38.19
C ARG A 622 5.59 -8.98 -38.49
N ILE A 623 5.32 -8.15 -37.48
CA ILE A 623 4.70 -6.82 -37.64
C ILE A 623 5.81 -5.77 -37.77
N LYS A 624 5.95 -5.18 -38.95
CA LYS A 624 6.98 -4.16 -39.26
C LYS A 624 6.57 -2.76 -38.84
N GLY A 625 5.28 -2.45 -38.89
CA GLY A 625 4.77 -1.13 -38.58
C GLY A 625 3.25 -1.12 -38.44
N ILE A 626 2.75 -0.16 -37.68
CA ILE A 626 1.32 0.05 -37.46
C ILE A 626 1.00 1.51 -37.71
N LYS A 627 0.06 1.80 -38.61
CA LYS A 627 -0.52 3.14 -38.74
C LYS A 627 -1.93 3.12 -38.19
N VAL A 628 -2.22 4.05 -37.31
CA VAL A 628 -3.56 4.25 -36.75
C VAL A 628 -4.05 5.60 -37.20
N PHE A 629 -5.12 5.58 -37.98
CA PHE A 629 -5.86 6.77 -38.35
C PHE A 629 -6.91 6.97 -37.28
N THR A 630 -6.91 8.14 -36.63
CA THR A 630 -7.75 8.38 -35.45
C THR A 630 -8.46 9.72 -35.50
N THR A 631 -9.74 9.69 -35.12
CA THR A 631 -10.53 10.84 -34.72
C THR A 631 -10.29 11.09 -33.24
N LEU A 632 -9.73 12.25 -32.90
CA LEU A 632 -9.60 12.61 -31.48
C LEU A 632 -10.95 12.96 -30.90
N LYS A 633 -11.16 12.60 -29.63
CA LYS A 633 -12.34 13.01 -28.86
C LYS A 633 -12.16 14.42 -28.31
N GLU A 634 -12.15 15.41 -29.20
CA GLU A 634 -11.94 16.83 -28.86
C GLU A 634 -12.97 17.38 -27.84
N SER A 635 -14.10 16.69 -27.62
CA SER A 635 -15.09 17.08 -26.60
C SER A 635 -14.67 16.78 -25.15
N LEU A 636 -13.67 15.91 -24.94
CA LEU A 636 -13.21 15.46 -23.62
C LEU A 636 -11.95 16.19 -23.13
N VAL A 637 -11.13 16.72 -24.04
CA VAL A 637 -9.79 17.24 -23.75
C VAL A 637 -9.52 18.56 -24.43
#